data_AF-A0A1M3N5W7-F1
#
_entry.id   AF-A0A1M3N5W7-F1
#
_cell.length_a   1.000
_cell.length_b   1.000
_cell.length_c   1.000
_cell.angle_alpha   90.00
_cell.angle_beta   90.00
_cell.angle_gamma   90.00
#
_symmetry.space_group_name_H-M   'P 1'
#
loop_
_entity.id
_entity.type
_entity.pdbx_description
1 polymer ?
#
loop_
_entity_poly.entity_id
_entity_poly.type
_entity_poly.pdbx_seq_one_letter_code
_entity_poly.pdbx_strand_id
1 'polypeptide(L)' 'MKLSITDRNVNELPIPNEDENGWSFDDPQALTKVILRGTACSATTGAPSGRVDVVIGCRIPY' A
#
# COMPACT_ATOMS: atom_id res chain seq x y z
N MET A 1 -7.17 8.15 0.97
CA MET A 1 -6.52 6.92 1.49
C MET A 1 -5.05 6.96 1.10
N LYS A 2 -4.14 6.68 2.03
CA LYS A 2 -2.69 6.66 1.79
C LYS A 2 -2.16 5.28 2.19
N LEU A 3 -1.33 4.69 1.35
CA LEU A 3 -0.57 3.47 1.67
C LEU A 3 0.93 3.76 1.69
N SER A 4 1.60 3.15 2.65
CA SER A 4 3.06 3.16 2.77
C SER A 4 3.58 1.77 3.14
N ILE A 5 4.82 1.49 2.75
CA ILE A 5 5.57 0.30 3.18
C ILE A 5 6.65 0.74 4.16
N THR A 6 6.85 -0.04 5.20
CA THR A 6 8.07 0.02 6.00
C THR A 6 9.09 -0.97 5.42
N ASP A 7 10.25 -0.47 4.99
CA ASP A 7 11.31 -1.31 4.42
C ASP A 7 12.14 -2.04 5.51
N ARG A 8 13.15 -2.81 5.07
CA ARG A 8 14.09 -3.51 5.96
C ARG A 8 14.92 -2.60 6.87
N ASN A 9 15.01 -1.32 6.54
CA ASN A 9 15.74 -0.30 7.29
C ASN A 9 14.79 0.53 8.16
N VAL A 10 13.52 0.13 8.29
CA VAL A 10 12.48 0.83 9.05
C VAL A 10 12.16 2.22 8.46
N ASN A 11 12.39 2.41 7.16
CA ASN A 11 11.99 3.63 6.46
C ASN A 11 10.58 3.49 5.90
N GLU A 12 9.76 4.54 6.09
CA GLU A 12 8.45 4.64 5.44
C GLU A 12 8.63 5.12 3.99
N LEU A 13 8.14 4.32 3.05
CA LEU A 13 8.11 4.64 1.62
C LEU A 13 6.66 4.75 1.15
N PRO A 14 6.24 5.86 0.51
CA PRO A 14 4.91 5.97 -0.07
C PRO A 14 4.78 5.02 -1.27
N ILE A 15 3.63 4.36 -1.38
CA ILE A 15 3.34 3.51 -2.54
C ILE A 15 2.36 4.26 -3.46
N PRO A 16 2.71 4.50 -4.72
CA PRO A 16 1.77 5.10 -5.67
C PRO A 16 0.58 4.15 -5.91
N ASN A 17 -0.59 4.71 -6.17
CA ASN A 17 -1.76 3.94 -6.61
C ASN A 17 -1.64 3.73 -8.13
N GLU A 18 -0.80 2.79 -8.54
CA GLU A 18 -0.51 2.49 -9.94
C GLU A 18 -0.41 0.99 -10.17
N ASP A 19 -0.84 0.53 -11.34
CA ASP A 19 -1.03 -0.89 -11.64
C ASP A 19 0.27 -1.70 -11.84
N GLU A 20 1.41 -1.06 -12.14
CA GLU A 20 2.66 -1.80 -12.38
C GLU A 20 3.62 -1.83 -11.18
N ASN A 21 3.75 -0.73 -10.44
CA ASN A 21 4.70 -0.61 -9.31
C ASN A 21 4.06 0.02 -8.06
N GLY A 22 2.77 -0.23 -7.87
CA GLY A 22 1.98 0.41 -6.83
C GLY A 22 1.08 -0.54 -6.06
N TRP A 23 -0.02 0.03 -5.56
CA TRP A 23 -1.11 -0.70 -4.95
C TRP A 23 -2.41 -0.39 -5.68
N SER A 24 -3.31 -1.35 -5.76
CA SER A 24 -4.69 -1.13 -6.21
C SER A 24 -5.68 -1.89 -5.35
N PHE A 25 -6.96 -1.54 -5.45
CA PHE A 25 -8.02 -2.32 -4.83
C PHE A 25 -8.42 -3.50 -5.71
N ASP A 26 -8.97 -4.53 -5.09
CA ASP A 26 -9.60 -5.63 -5.82
C ASP A 26 -10.84 -5.17 -6.59
N ASP A 27 -11.67 -4.35 -5.97
CA ASP A 27 -12.84 -3.72 -6.59
C ASP A 27 -12.86 -2.23 -6.23
N PRO A 28 -12.82 -1.31 -7.23
CA PRO A 28 -12.89 0.12 -6.99
C PRO A 28 -14.23 0.61 -6.43
N GLN A 29 -15.29 -0.21 -6.50
CA GLN A 29 -16.62 0.05 -5.94
C GLN A 29 -16.84 -0.60 -4.57
N ALA A 30 -16.02 -1.61 -4.22
CA ALA A 30 -16.12 -2.37 -2.98
C ALA A 30 -14.72 -2.68 -2.43
N LEU A 31 -14.18 -1.74 -1.65
CA LEU A 31 -12.79 -1.75 -1.18
C LEU A 31 -12.55 -2.84 -0.11
N THR A 32 -12.42 -4.11 -0.49
CA THR A 32 -12.25 -5.21 0.48
C THR A 32 -10.80 -5.70 0.59
N LYS A 33 -10.00 -5.54 -0.46
CA LYS A 33 -8.60 -5.98 -0.49
C LYS A 33 -7.71 -4.97 -1.17
N VAL A 34 -6.49 -4.84 -0.65
CA VAL A 34 -5.39 -4.11 -1.28
C VAL A 34 -4.48 -5.13 -1.93
N ILE A 35 -4.18 -4.92 -3.22
CA ILE A 35 -3.25 -5.73 -4.00
C ILE A 35 -1.98 -4.90 -4.19
N LEU A 36 -0.84 -5.42 -3.70
CA LEU A 36 0.48 -4.84 -3.96
C LEU A 36 1.09 -5.46 -5.21
N ARG A 37 1.74 -4.64 -6.03
CA ARG A 37 2.35 -5.06 -7.29
C ARG A 37 3.81 -4.60 -7.38
N GLY A 38 4.57 -5.27 -8.25
CA GLY A 38 5.94 -4.89 -8.57
C GLY A 38 6.85 -4.72 -7.34
N THR A 39 7.57 -3.61 -7.31
CA THR A 39 8.55 -3.28 -6.26
C THR A 39 7.93 -3.17 -4.87
N ALA A 40 6.65 -2.81 -4.74
CA ALA A 40 5.95 -2.75 -3.46
C ALA A 40 5.77 -4.16 -2.84
N CYS A 41 5.45 -5.15 -3.67
CA CYS A 41 5.36 -6.55 -3.23
C CYS A 41 6.73 -7.08 -2.78
N SER A 42 7.77 -6.82 -3.57
CA SER A 42 9.15 -7.24 -3.24
C SER A 42 9.70 -6.57 -1.98
N ALA A 43 9.38 -5.29 -1.75
CA ALA A 43 9.84 -4.56 -0.57
C ALA A 43 9.20 -5.10 0.73
N THR A 44 7.95 -5.57 0.65
CA THR A 44 7.22 -6.14 1.80
C THR A 44 7.67 -7.58 2.08
N THR A 45 7.89 -8.40 1.04
CA THR A 45 8.24 -9.81 1.20
C THR A 45 9.73 -10.05 1.47
N GLY A 46 10.61 -9.13 1.05
CA GLY A 46 12.06 -9.24 1.22
C GLY A 46 12.60 -8.77 2.57
N ALA A 47 11.74 -8.32 3.50
CA ALA A 47 12.13 -7.74 4.78
C ALA A 47 11.38 -8.44 5.93
N PRO A 48 12.07 -8.93 6.99
CA PRO A 48 11.40 -9.46 8.18
C PRO A 48 10.51 -8.42 8.90
N SER A 49 10.85 -7.14 8.76
CA SER A 49 10.08 -5.99 9.23
C SER A 49 9.12 -5.42 8.19
N GLY A 50 9.01 -6.05 7.02
CA GLY A 50 8.18 -5.60 5.93
C GLY A 50 6.72 -5.58 6.35
N ARG A 51 6.12 -4.40 6.36
CA ARG A 51 4.69 -4.22 6.65
C ARG A 51 4.09 -3.17 5.75
N VAL A 52 2.78 -3.27 5.57
CA VAL A 52 1.96 -2.33 4.82
C VAL A 52 1.12 -1.54 5.81
N ASP A 53 1.33 -0.24 5.82
CA ASP A 53 0.56 0.69 6.65
C ASP A 53 -0.53 1.34 5.79
N VAL A 54 -1.78 1.15 6.20
CA VAL A 54 -2.96 1.57 5.44
C VAL A 54 -3.72 2.64 6.21
N VAL A 55 -3.63 3.89 5.76
CA VAL A 55 -4.36 5.01 6.37
C VAL A 55 -5.71 5.21 5.68
N ILE A 56 -6.76 4.72 6.33
CA ILE A 56 -8.15 4.89 5.91
C ILE A 56 -8.68 6.19 6.55
N GLY A 57 -8.74 7.26 5.77
CA GLY A 57 -9.43 8.49 6.15
C GLY A 57 -10.84 8.51 5.55
N CYS A 58 -11.85 8.90 6.33
CA CYS A 58 -13.16 9.24 5.78
C CYS A 58 -13.06 10.58 5.05
N ARG A 59 -13.57 10.67 3.82
CA ARG A 59 -13.85 11.97 3.21
C ARG A 59 -15.00 12.58 4.01
N ILE A 60 -14.74 13.61 4.80
CA ILE A 60 -15.79 14.37 5.46
C ILE A 60 -16.57 15.05 4.33
N PRO A 61 -17.85 14.71 4.09
CA PRO A 61 -18.66 15.46 3.14
C PRO A 61 -18.87 16.85 3.73
N TYR A 62 -18.32 17.87 3.06
CA TYR A 62 -18.74 19.26 3.23
C TYR A 62 -19.90 19.54 2.27
#